data_AF-A0A075I147-F1
#
_entry.id   AF-A0A075I147-F1
#
_cell.length_a   1.000
_cell.length_b   1.000
_cell.length_c   1.000
_cell.angle_alpha   90.00
_cell.angle_beta   90.00
_cell.angle_gamma   90.00
#
_symmetry.space_group_name_H-M   'P 1'
#
loop_
_entity.id
_entity.type
_entity.pdbx_description
1 polymer ?
#
loop_
_entity_poly.entity_id
_entity_poly.type
_entity_poly.pdbx_seq_one_letter_code
_entity_poly.pdbx_strand_id
1 'polypeptide(L)'
;MSTYIVQVIIENKSNISDPEGDTILNDLVLKSKNSSVKKIRSGKILKFTVEASNKKNAEKIVENICQELRIFNPLVSNVVIESKTD
;
A
#
# COMPACT_ATOMS: atom_id res chain seq x y z
N MET A 1 -4.54 -7.70 -25.99
CA MET A 1 -4.10 -7.22 -24.66
C MET A 1 -5.35 -6.90 -23.87
N SER A 2 -5.28 -6.97 -22.55
CA SER A 2 -6.39 -6.63 -21.65
C SER A 2 -5.96 -5.54 -20.68
N THR A 3 -6.92 -4.76 -20.20
CA THR A 3 -6.68 -3.77 -19.14
C THR A 3 -6.75 -4.45 -17.77
N TYR A 4 -5.80 -4.13 -16.90
CA TYR A 4 -5.72 -4.64 -15.53
C TYR A 4 -5.63 -3.49 -14.54
N ILE A 5 -6.29 -3.62 -13.39
CA ILE A 5 -6.10 -2.73 -12.24
C ILE A 5 -5.11 -3.38 -11.29
N VAL A 6 -3.95 -2.76 -11.13
CA VAL A 6 -2.91 -3.19 -10.19
C VAL A 6 -2.90 -2.26 -8.99
N GLN A 7 -3.12 -2.81 -7.81
CA GLN A 7 -3.06 -2.08 -6.56
C GLN A 7 -1.65 -2.20 -5.96
N VAL A 8 -1.08 -1.07 -5.58
CA VAL A 8 0.18 -0.97 -4.86
C VAL A 8 -0.11 -0.40 -3.48
N ILE A 9 0.20 -1.16 -2.43
CA ILE A 9 0.07 -0.75 -1.04
C ILE A 9 1.48 -0.47 -0.51
N ILE A 10 1.71 0.75 -0.05
CA ILE A 10 2.99 1.21 0.50
C ILE A 10 2.79 1.55 1.96
N GLU A 11 3.50 0.86 2.85
CA GLU A 11 3.45 1.10 4.29
C GLU A 11 4.87 1.26 4.82
N ASN A 12 5.05 2.03 5.90
CA ASN A 12 6.32 2.07 6.59
C ASN A 12 6.67 0.66 7.13
N LYS A 13 7.96 0.31 7.22
CA LYS A 13 8.39 -0.91 7.90
C LYS A 13 7.94 -0.90 9.36
N SER A 14 7.77 -2.08 9.94
CA SER A 14 7.23 -2.23 11.31
C SER A 14 8.05 -1.54 12.41
N ASN A 15 9.34 -1.30 12.16
CA ASN A 15 10.26 -0.60 13.05
C ASN A 15 10.34 0.91 12.80
N ILE A 16 9.64 1.43 11.79
CA ILE A 16 9.56 2.86 11.48
C ILE A 16 8.27 3.42 12.09
N SER A 17 8.38 4.59 12.72
CA SER A 17 7.23 5.28 13.33
C SER A 17 6.16 5.61 12.28
N ASP A 18 4.92 5.56 12.73
CA ASP A 18 3.73 5.87 11.93
C ASP A 18 2.85 6.86 12.70
N PRO A 19 3.25 8.16 12.73
CA PRO A 19 2.56 9.17 13.53
C PRO A 19 1.09 9.35 13.15
N GLU A 20 0.74 9.12 11.88
CA GLU A 20 -0.64 9.23 11.40
C GLU A 20 -1.50 8.09 11.97
N GLY A 21 -1.04 6.84 11.85
CA GLY A 21 -1.70 5.69 12.45
C GLY A 21 -1.87 5.83 13.96
N ASP A 22 -0.83 6.31 14.65
CA ASP A 22 -0.86 6.56 16.09
C ASP A 22 -1.87 7.66 16.46
N THR A 23 -1.94 8.73 15.68
CA THR A 23 -2.90 9.82 15.90
C THR A 23 -4.34 9.32 15.72
N ILE A 24 -4.63 8.58 14.65
CA ILE A 24 -5.98 8.02 14.41
C ILE A 24 -6.38 7.09 15.56
N LEU A 25 -5.46 6.25 16.03
CA LEU A 25 -5.73 5.34 17.14
C LEU A 25 -6.05 6.11 18.43
N ASN A 26 -5.15 7.00 18.84
CA ASN A 26 -5.24 7.66 20.14
C ASN A 26 -6.32 8.73 20.18
N ASP A 27 -6.47 9.52 19.11
CA ASP A 27 -7.34 10.68 19.12
C ASP A 27 -8.75 10.41 18.62
N LEU A 28 -8.97 9.34 17.85
CA LEU A 28 -10.29 9.00 17.34
C LEU A 28 -10.80 7.69 17.93
N VAL A 29 -10.08 6.57 17.71
CA VAL A 29 -10.62 5.23 17.98
C VAL A 29 -10.68 4.89 19.46
N LEU A 30 -9.61 5.17 20.22
CA LEU A 30 -9.60 4.88 21.67
C LEU A 30 -10.49 5.82 22.46
N LYS A 31 -10.66 7.08 22.01
CA LYS A 31 -11.62 8.02 22.60
C LYS A 31 -13.07 7.60 22.36
N SER A 32 -13.36 6.87 21.28
CA SER A 32 -14.71 6.36 20.97
C SER A 32 -15.07 5.04 21.66
N LYS A 33 -14.37 4.66 22.75
CA LYS A 33 -14.55 3.40 23.53
C LYS A 33 -14.30 2.10 22.74
N ASN A 34 -13.69 2.16 21.55
CA ASN A 34 -13.33 0.98 20.76
C ASN A 34 -11.99 0.38 21.21
N SER A 35 -11.91 -0.05 22.47
CA SER A 35 -10.68 -0.54 23.10
C SER A 35 -10.14 -1.87 22.56
N SER A 36 -10.92 -2.56 21.72
CA SER A 36 -10.50 -3.79 21.02
C SER A 36 -9.46 -3.51 19.92
N VAL A 37 -9.44 -2.30 19.35
CA VAL A 37 -8.43 -1.90 18.35
C VAL A 37 -7.14 -1.52 19.07
N LYS A 38 -6.06 -2.26 18.79
CA LYS A 38 -4.76 -2.08 19.48
C LYS A 38 -3.71 -1.34 18.67
N LYS A 39 -3.86 -1.30 17.35
CA LYS A 39 -2.87 -0.72 16.44
C LYS A 39 -3.54 -0.31 15.15
N ILE A 40 -3.15 0.84 14.62
CA ILE A 40 -3.50 1.31 13.29
C ILE A 40 -2.19 1.61 12.57
N ARG A 41 -2.12 1.26 11.29
CA ARG A 41 -1.03 1.63 10.40
C ARG A 41 -1.60 2.42 9.25
N SER A 42 -0.98 3.55 8.92
CA SER A 42 -1.28 4.29 7.72
C SER A 42 -0.36 3.86 6.59
N GLY A 43 -0.91 3.91 5.38
CA GLY A 43 -0.23 3.52 4.16
C GLY A 43 -0.86 4.22 2.96
N LYS A 44 -0.15 4.21 1.84
CA LYS A 44 -0.64 4.74 0.57
C LYS A 44 -1.11 3.61 -0.32
N ILE A 45 -2.26 3.80 -0.95
CA ILE A 45 -2.77 2.91 -1.99
C ILE A 45 -2.69 3.64 -3.32
N LEU A 46 -1.97 3.07 -4.27
CA LEU A 46 -1.94 3.52 -5.66
C LEU A 46 -2.66 2.48 -6.52
N LYS A 47 -3.51 2.91 -7.44
CA LYS A 47 -4.20 2.04 -8.40
C LYS A 47 -3.72 2.38 -9.80
N PHE A 48 -2.97 1.47 -10.40
CA PHE A 48 -2.48 1.59 -11.76
C PHE A 48 -3.46 0.88 -12.70
N THR A 49 -3.85 1.56 -13.77
CA THR A 49 -4.59 0.95 -14.89
C THR A 49 -3.59 0.69 -16.00
N VAL A 50 -3.34 -0.59 -16.33
CA VAL A 50 -2.25 -0.99 -17.23
C VAL A 50 -2.75 -2.01 -18.25
N GLU A 51 -2.39 -1.80 -19.52
CA GLU A 51 -2.61 -2.80 -20.57
C GLU A 51 -1.50 -3.84 -20.55
N ALA A 52 -1.86 -5.12 -20.53
CA ALA A 52 -0.89 -6.21 -20.52
C ALA A 52 -1.42 -7.46 -21.24
N SER A 53 -0.53 -8.42 -21.50
CA SER A 53 -0.87 -9.72 -22.07
C SER A 53 -1.52 -10.67 -21.05
N ASN A 54 -1.20 -10.52 -19.76
CA ASN A 54 -1.78 -11.28 -18.66
C ASN A 54 -1.56 -10.56 -17.33
N LYS A 55 -2.25 -11.05 -16.29
CA LYS A 55 -2.21 -10.56 -14.90
C LYS A 55 -0.79 -10.38 -14.35
N LYS A 56 0.05 -11.42 -14.48
CA LYS A 56 1.44 -11.42 -13.98
C LYS A 56 2.31 -10.39 -14.70
N ASN A 57 2.07 -10.18 -16.00
CA ASN A 57 2.78 -9.15 -16.76
C ASN A 57 2.38 -7.73 -16.32
N ALA A 58 1.10 -7.50 -16.01
CA ALA A 58 0.64 -6.21 -15.47
C ALA A 58 1.31 -5.90 -14.12
N GLU A 59 1.37 -6.88 -13.20
CA GLU A 59 2.07 -6.74 -11.91
C GLU A 59 3.55 -6.41 -12.11
N LYS A 60 4.24 -7.11 -13.01
CA LYS A 60 5.67 -6.87 -13.28
C LYS A 60 5.94 -5.49 -13.87
N ILE A 61 5.07 -4.98 -14.76
CA ILE A 61 5.18 -3.60 -15.27
C ILE A 61 5.11 -2.60 -14.12
N VAL A 62 4.13 -2.75 -13.23
CA VAL A 62 3.93 -1.84 -12.09
C VAL A 62 5.04 -1.96 -11.05
N GLU A 63 5.53 -3.17 -10.80
CA GLU A 63 6.70 -3.41 -9.94
C GLU A 63 7.93 -2.67 -10.44
N ASN A 64 8.26 -2.82 -11.72
CA ASN A 64 9.39 -2.13 -12.34
C ASN A 64 9.25 -0.60 -12.22
N ILE A 65 8.06 -0.05 -12.52
CA ILE A 65 7.79 1.39 -12.37
C ILE A 65 8.02 1.83 -10.92
N CYS A 66 7.52 1.07 -9.94
CA CYS A 66 7.67 1.42 -8.53
C CYS A 66 9.14 1.43 -8.08
N GLN A 67 9.95 0.49 -8.56
CA GLN A 67 11.37 0.37 -8.25
C GLN A 67 12.22 1.43 -8.97
N GLU A 68 12.06 1.57 -10.28
CA GLU A 68 12.86 2.46 -11.13
C GLU A 68 12.60 3.94 -10.81
N LEU A 69 11.33 4.32 -10.64
CA LEU A 69 10.94 5.70 -10.35
C LEU A 69 10.97 6.02 -8.86
N ARG A 70 11.38 5.06 -8.01
CA ARG A 70 11.44 5.22 -6.54
C ARG A 70 10.12 5.73 -5.95
N ILE A 71 9.00 5.14 -6.37
CA ILE A 71 7.65 5.47 -5.87
C ILE A 71 7.53 5.20 -4.36
N PHE A 72 8.37 4.31 -3.83
CA PHE A 72 8.58 4.11 -2.40
C PHE A 72 10.08 4.11 -2.08
N ASN A 73 10.40 4.31 -0.80
CA ASN A 73 11.77 4.19 -0.30
C ASN A 73 11.97 2.79 0.31
N PRO A 74 12.76 1.89 -0.32
CA PRO A 74 12.94 0.52 0.15
C PRO A 74 13.66 0.40 1.50
N LEU A 75 14.36 1.45 1.96
CA LEU A 75 14.99 1.45 3.27
C LEU A 75 13.96 1.53 4.40
N VAL A 76 12.88 2.28 4.20
CA VAL A 76 11.92 2.62 5.27
C VAL A 76 10.50 2.10 5.02
N SER A 77 10.19 1.62 3.81
CA SER A 77 8.85 1.17 3.44
C SER A 77 8.85 -0.28 2.91
N ASN A 78 7.73 -0.96 3.12
CA ASN A 78 7.36 -2.20 2.46
C ASN A 78 6.34 -1.89 1.35
N VAL A 79 6.34 -2.72 0.31
CA VAL A 79 5.38 -2.62 -0.79
C VAL A 79 4.71 -3.97 -1.03
N VAL A 80 3.40 -3.94 -1.25
CA VAL A 80 2.61 -5.09 -1.69
C VAL A 80 1.98 -4.71 -3.02
N ILE A 81 2.15 -5.56 -4.04
CA ILE A 81 1.63 -5.35 -5.39
C ILE A 81 0.70 -6.49 -5.72
N GLU A 82 -0.56 -6.17 -5.99
CA GLU A 82 -1.60 -7.15 -6.26
C GLU A 82 -2.48 -6.65 -7.40
N SER A 83 -2.59 -7.44 -8.46
CA SER A 83 -3.59 -7.17 -9.48
C SER A 83 -4.95 -7.73 -9.06
N LYS A 84 -5.96 -6.86 -9.10
CA LYS A 84 -7.34 -7.24 -8.86
C LYS A 84 -7.96 -7.67 -10.17
N THR A 85 -8.59 -8.83 -10.17
CA THR A 85 -9.55 -9.19 -11.20
C THR A 85 -10.85 -8.52 -10.78
N ASP A 86 -11.43 -7.71 -11.65
CA ASP A 86 -12.83 -7.31 -11.50
C ASP A 86 -13.75 -8.53 -11.61
#